data_AF-A0A095A1K1-F1
#
_entry.id   AF-A0A095A1K1-F1
#
_cell.length_a   1.000
_cell.length_b   1.000
_cell.length_c   1.000
_cell.angle_alpha   90.00
_cell.angle_beta   90.00
_cell.angle_gamma   90.00
#
_symmetry.space_group_name_H-M   'P 1'
#
loop_
_entity.id
_entity.type
_entity.pdbx_description
1 polymer ?
#
loop_
_entity_poly.entity_id
_entity_poly.type
_entity_poly.pdbx_seq_one_letter_code
_entity_poly.pdbx_strand_id
1 'polypeptide(L)'
;MRKNKSIANISESKATVINPTTVIHEAVKNCTPLLLLQSVPRGGILYKVPAPPVSSSVATHTAVKFILDAARGKPRDQRIWISLANEFMVASQNQGKAVKYKVELHKQCEENRAYANFRSH
;
A
#
# COMPACT_ATOMS: atom_id res chain seq x y z
N MET A 1 6.45 45.45 16.24
CA MET A 1 6.73 44.00 16.35
C MET A 1 5.72 43.19 15.51
N ARG A 2 5.82 43.23 14.17
CA ARG A 2 4.93 42.49 13.23
C ARG A 2 5.62 42.23 11.87
N LYS A 3 6.72 41.50 11.88
CA LYS A 3 7.34 40.93 10.67
C LYS A 3 7.82 39.55 11.09
N ASN A 4 7.14 38.48 10.66
CA ASN A 4 7.56 37.06 10.74
C ASN A 4 6.43 36.04 10.42
N LYS A 5 5.23 36.45 10.01
CA LYS A 5 4.15 35.51 9.66
C LYS A 5 4.04 35.16 8.16
N SER A 6 4.71 35.92 7.27
CA SER A 6 4.59 35.72 5.81
C SER A 6 5.58 34.70 5.22
N ILE A 7 6.73 34.46 5.85
CA ILE A 7 7.79 33.60 5.31
C ILE A 7 7.46 32.10 5.51
N ALA A 8 6.72 31.75 6.56
CA ALA A 8 6.30 30.37 6.85
C ALA A 8 5.34 29.78 5.79
N ASN A 9 4.52 30.62 5.14
CA ASN A 9 3.54 30.15 4.15
C ASN A 9 4.14 29.87 2.76
N ILE A 10 5.36 30.34 2.48
CA ILE A 10 5.99 30.23 1.16
C ILE A 10 6.78 28.91 1.02
N SER A 11 7.19 28.29 2.13
CA SER A 11 7.86 26.98 2.15
C SER A 11 6.88 25.82 1.97
N GLU A 12 5.65 25.94 2.49
CA GLU A 12 4.63 24.88 2.40
C GLU A 12 4.07 24.74 0.97
N SER A 13 3.92 25.85 0.23
CA SER A 13 3.35 25.82 -1.13
C SER A 13 4.24 25.17 -2.18
N LYS A 14 5.57 25.08 -1.95
CA LYS A 14 6.51 24.38 -2.83
C LYS A 14 6.60 22.87 -2.55
N ALA A 15 6.23 22.43 -1.35
CA ALA A 15 6.30 21.03 -0.93
C ALA A 15 5.03 20.25 -1.28
N THR A 16 3.92 20.94 -1.53
CA THR A 16 2.65 20.30 -1.89
C THR A 16 2.69 19.80 -3.33
N VAL A 17 2.69 18.47 -3.51
CA VAL A 17 2.58 17.84 -4.82
C VAL A 17 1.20 18.13 -5.40
N ILE A 18 1.14 19.02 -6.40
CA ILE A 18 -0.11 19.51 -7.00
C ILE A 18 -0.67 18.50 -8.02
N ASN A 19 0.18 17.65 -8.60
CA ASN A 19 -0.22 16.75 -9.68
C ASN A 19 -0.89 15.47 -9.12
N PRO A 20 -2.19 15.26 -9.35
CA PRO A 20 -2.90 14.10 -8.81
C PRO A 20 -2.37 12.76 -9.34
N THR A 21 -1.90 12.73 -10.59
CA THR A 21 -1.31 11.53 -11.20
C THR A 21 -0.06 11.10 -10.45
N THR A 22 0.79 12.05 -10.06
CA THR A 22 2.01 11.73 -9.29
C THR A 22 1.69 11.19 -7.90
N VAL A 23 0.68 11.74 -7.22
CA VAL A 23 0.21 11.25 -5.91
C VAL A 23 -0.31 9.82 -6.03
N ILE A 24 -1.10 9.52 -7.05
CA ILE A 24 -1.64 8.18 -7.29
C ILE A 24 -0.51 7.18 -7.57
N HIS A 25 0.44 7.52 -8.43
CA HIS A 25 1.57 6.64 -8.72
C HIS A 25 2.43 6.36 -7.48
N GLU A 26 2.72 7.39 -6.68
CA GLU A 26 3.51 7.23 -5.47
C GLU A 26 2.76 6.41 -4.40
N ALA A 27 1.46 6.65 -4.25
CA ALA A 27 0.62 5.85 -3.35
C ALA A 27 0.60 4.36 -3.74
N VAL A 28 0.44 4.06 -5.03
CA VAL A 28 0.47 2.67 -5.54
C VAL A 28 1.85 2.05 -5.30
N LYS A 29 2.93 2.77 -5.60
CA LYS A 29 4.30 2.32 -5.36
C LYS A 29 4.54 2.01 -3.88
N ASN A 30 4.11 2.90 -2.98
CA ASN A 30 4.23 2.69 -1.53
C ASN A 30 3.41 1.50 -1.02
N CYS A 31 2.27 1.21 -1.65
CA CYS A 31 1.43 0.05 -1.30
C CYS A 31 1.86 -1.25 -1.99
N THR A 32 2.81 -1.21 -2.93
CA THR A 32 3.23 -2.38 -3.69
C THR A 32 4.05 -3.34 -2.83
N PRO A 33 3.59 -4.59 -2.62
CA PRO A 33 4.34 -5.58 -1.86
C PRO A 33 5.45 -6.24 -2.70
N LEU A 34 6.60 -6.48 -2.06
CA LEU A 34 7.73 -7.22 -2.65
C LEU A 34 7.57 -8.74 -2.58
N LEU A 35 6.84 -9.25 -1.58
CA LEU A 35 6.56 -10.66 -1.36
C LEU A 35 5.06 -10.86 -1.21
N LEU A 36 4.58 -11.99 -1.73
CA LEU A 36 3.21 -12.46 -1.59
C LEU A 36 3.22 -13.86 -0.96
N LEU A 37 2.09 -14.24 -0.37
CA LEU A 37 1.86 -15.61 0.10
C LEU A 37 1.12 -16.40 -0.97
N GLN A 38 1.75 -17.44 -1.49
CA GLN A 38 1.13 -18.43 -2.37
C GLN A 38 0.67 -19.63 -1.55
N SER A 39 -0.46 -20.23 -1.94
CA SER A 39 -0.92 -21.47 -1.29
C SER A 39 -0.39 -22.65 -2.10
N VAL A 40 0.48 -23.47 -1.50
CA VAL A 40 1.12 -24.62 -2.18
C VAL A 40 0.73 -25.91 -1.47
N PRO A 41 0.11 -26.89 -2.17
CA PRO A 41 -0.21 -28.18 -1.59
C PRO A 41 1.06 -29.04 -1.45
N ARG A 42 1.32 -29.56 -0.25
CA ARG A 42 2.38 -30.55 0.02
C ARG A 42 1.89 -31.56 1.05
N GLY A 43 2.04 -32.85 0.76
CA GLY A 43 1.72 -33.92 1.71
C GLY A 43 0.28 -33.88 2.25
N GLY A 44 -0.69 -33.44 1.45
CA GLY A 44 -2.10 -33.33 1.85
C GLY A 44 -2.49 -32.07 2.62
N ILE A 45 -1.56 -31.13 2.86
CA ILE A 45 -1.82 -29.84 3.53
C ILE A 45 -1.49 -28.68 2.59
N LEU A 46 -2.18 -27.55 2.74
CA LEU A 46 -1.92 -26.30 2.01
C LEU A 46 -1.01 -25.38 2.83
N TYR A 47 0.22 -25.17 2.37
CA TYR A 47 1.18 -24.26 3.01
C TYR A 47 1.08 -22.85 2.45
N LYS A 48 1.29 -21.84 3.29
CA LYS A 48 1.48 -20.45 2.87
C LYS A 48 2.96 -20.22 2.62
N VAL A 49 3.33 -20.13 1.35
CA VAL A 49 4.71 -20.03 0.90
C VAL A 49 4.99 -18.60 0.47
N PRO A 50 5.93 -17.89 1.11
CA PRO A 50 6.37 -16.57 0.64
C PRO A 50 7.08 -16.72 -0.69
N ALA A 51 6.65 -15.95 -1.70
CA ALA A 51 7.23 -15.91 -3.03
C ALA A 51 7.18 -14.49 -3.60
N PRO A 52 8.14 -14.10 -4.46
CA PRO A 52 7.99 -12.87 -5.23
C PRO A 52 6.74 -12.94 -6.13
N PRO A 53 6.08 -11.81 -6.41
CA PRO A 53 5.01 -11.75 -7.39
C PRO A 53 5.44 -12.35 -8.74
N VAL A 54 4.55 -13.13 -9.36
CA VAL A 54 4.81 -13.78 -10.67
C VAL A 54 5.09 -12.74 -11.76
N SER A 55 4.48 -11.56 -11.67
CA SER A 55 4.77 -10.42 -12.54
C SER A 55 4.60 -9.11 -11.79
N SER A 56 5.18 -8.03 -12.32
CA SER A 56 5.00 -6.67 -11.80
C SER A 56 3.52 -6.26 -11.79
N SER A 57 2.74 -6.71 -12.77
CA SER A 57 1.29 -6.48 -12.84
C SER A 57 0.53 -7.09 -11.66
N VAL A 58 0.96 -8.26 -11.17
CA VAL A 58 0.33 -8.87 -9.98
C VAL A 58 0.64 -8.05 -8.73
N ALA A 59 1.86 -7.52 -8.61
CA ALA A 59 2.26 -6.67 -7.49
C ALA A 59 1.45 -5.35 -7.47
N THR A 60 1.33 -4.69 -8.62
CA THR A 60 0.56 -3.45 -8.75
C THR A 60 -0.94 -3.69 -8.55
N HIS A 61 -1.50 -4.77 -9.09
CA HIS A 61 -2.88 -5.16 -8.83
C HIS A 61 -3.15 -5.37 -7.33
N THR A 62 -2.22 -6.02 -6.63
CA THR A 62 -2.33 -6.23 -5.18
C THR A 62 -2.30 -4.90 -4.42
N ALA A 63 -1.42 -3.97 -4.83
CA ALA A 63 -1.36 -2.62 -4.25
C ALA A 63 -2.68 -1.85 -4.42
N VAL A 64 -3.24 -1.87 -5.64
CA VAL A 64 -4.52 -1.21 -5.95
C VAL A 64 -5.65 -1.85 -5.13
N LYS A 65 -5.65 -3.17 -4.97
CA LYS A 65 -6.61 -3.88 -4.12
C LYS A 65 -6.54 -3.42 -2.67
N PHE A 66 -5.33 -3.28 -2.09
CA PHE A 66 -5.17 -2.77 -0.72
C PHE A 66 -5.76 -1.37 -0.54
N ILE A 67 -5.52 -0.46 -1.50
CA ILE A 67 -6.07 0.89 -1.48
C ILE A 67 -7.60 0.86 -1.56
N LEU A 68 -8.15 0.04 -2.45
CA LEU A 68 -9.60 -0.07 -2.63
C LEU A 68 -10.29 -0.68 -1.39
N ASP A 69 -9.71 -1.72 -0.79
CA ASP A 69 -10.24 -2.36 0.41
C ASP A 69 -10.18 -1.40 1.61
N ALA A 70 -9.08 -0.64 1.74
CA ALA A 70 -8.96 0.42 2.74
C ALA A 70 -10.03 1.51 2.56
N ALA A 71 -10.24 1.99 1.33
CA ALA A 71 -11.23 3.01 1.01
C ALA A 71 -12.68 2.53 1.22
N ARG A 72 -12.95 1.24 0.96
CA ARG A 72 -14.27 0.60 1.19
C ARG A 72 -14.60 0.43 2.67
N GLY A 73 -13.60 0.30 3.54
CA GLY A 73 -13.75 0.29 5.00
C GLY A 73 -14.11 1.65 5.63
N LYS A 74 -14.77 2.53 4.85
CA LYS A 74 -15.22 3.86 5.25
C LYS A 74 -16.52 3.82 6.06
N PRO A 75 -16.84 4.89 6.80
CA PRO A 75 -18.17 5.12 7.35
C PRO A 75 -19.29 5.04 6.29
N ARG A 76 -20.51 4.67 6.71
CA ARG A 76 -21.66 4.48 5.80
C ARG A 76 -22.09 5.78 5.11
N ASP A 77 -22.01 6.89 5.83
CA ASP A 77 -22.40 8.24 5.44
C ASP A 77 -21.40 8.92 4.49
N GLN A 78 -20.12 8.55 4.56
CA GLN A 78 -19.10 9.13 3.67
C GLN A 78 -19.21 8.58 2.24
N ARG A 79 -19.02 9.42 1.23
CA ARG A 79 -18.98 8.96 -0.17
C ARG A 79 -17.64 8.28 -0.51
N ILE A 80 -17.66 7.27 -1.37
CA ILE A 80 -16.47 6.43 -1.64
C ILE A 80 -15.32 7.21 -2.27
N TRP A 81 -15.60 8.14 -3.18
CA TRP A 81 -14.56 8.94 -3.84
C TRP A 81 -13.80 9.83 -2.87
N ILE A 82 -14.45 10.33 -1.81
CA ILE A 82 -13.81 11.13 -0.75
C ILE A 82 -12.84 10.25 0.04
N SER A 83 -13.30 9.07 0.46
CA SER A 83 -12.46 8.09 1.17
C SER A 83 -11.27 7.66 0.32
N LEU A 84 -11.49 7.39 -0.97
CA LEU A 84 -10.44 6.98 -1.89
C LEU A 84 -9.39 8.08 -2.11
N ALA A 85 -9.81 9.33 -2.29
CA ALA A 85 -8.89 10.47 -2.42
C ALA A 85 -8.03 10.65 -1.15
N ASN A 86 -8.65 10.54 0.03
CA ASN A 86 -7.95 10.59 1.30
C ASN A 86 -6.94 9.44 1.43
N GLU A 87 -7.33 8.21 1.07
CA GLU A 87 -6.44 7.06 1.14
C GLU A 87 -5.25 7.22 0.19
N PHE A 88 -5.43 7.73 -1.04
CA PHE A 88 -4.31 8.03 -1.94
C PHE A 88 -3.37 9.08 -1.36
N MET A 89 -3.89 10.16 -0.79
CA MET A 89 -3.06 11.19 -0.17
C MET A 89 -2.22 10.61 0.99
N VAL A 90 -2.85 9.87 1.89
CA VAL A 90 -2.17 9.31 3.07
C VAL A 90 -1.19 8.20 2.67
N ALA A 91 -1.55 7.33 1.71
CA ALA A 91 -0.67 6.29 1.18
C ALA A 91 0.55 6.85 0.44
N SER A 92 0.42 8.00 -0.24
CA SER A 92 1.58 8.69 -0.85
C SER A 92 2.63 9.11 0.18
N GLN A 93 2.22 9.29 1.44
CA GLN A 93 3.08 9.63 2.57
C GLN A 93 3.52 8.39 3.38
N ASN A 94 3.38 7.17 2.82
CA ASN A 94 3.67 5.89 3.48
C ASN A 94 2.83 5.65 4.76
N GLN A 95 1.63 6.21 4.82
CA GLN A 95 0.72 6.03 5.95
C GLN A 95 -0.61 5.41 5.49
N GLY A 96 -1.53 5.21 6.42
CA GLY A 96 -2.89 4.77 6.10
C GLY A 96 -3.09 3.26 6.20
N LYS A 97 -4.32 2.82 5.96
CA LYS A 97 -4.71 1.41 6.11
C LYS A 97 -4.11 0.57 4.99
N ALA A 98 -4.06 1.10 3.77
CA ALA A 98 -3.51 0.41 2.61
C ALA A 98 -2.04 0.01 2.81
N VAL A 99 -1.21 0.93 3.32
CA VAL A 99 0.20 0.65 3.64
C VAL A 99 0.31 -0.35 4.78
N LYS A 100 -0.59 -0.28 5.77
CA LYS A 100 -0.65 -1.25 6.88
C LYS A 100 -0.93 -2.68 6.38
N TYR A 101 -1.78 -2.85 5.38
CA TYR A 101 -2.00 -4.17 4.76
C TYR A 101 -0.75 -4.72 4.08
N LYS A 102 0.03 -3.89 3.39
CA LYS A 102 1.33 -4.29 2.84
C LYS A 102 2.28 -4.77 3.94
N VAL A 103 2.38 -4.00 5.03
CA VAL A 103 3.27 -4.34 6.17
C VAL A 103 2.84 -5.64 6.85
N GLU A 104 1.53 -5.83 7.06
CA GLU A 104 0.99 -7.06 7.63
C GLU A 104 1.28 -8.26 6.74
N LEU A 105 1.12 -8.13 5.41
CA LEU A 105 1.48 -9.19 4.47
C LEU A 105 2.98 -9.52 4.55
N HIS A 106 3.86 -8.52 4.66
CA HIS A 106 5.31 -8.75 4.80
C HIS A 106 5.65 -9.45 6.11
N LYS A 107 4.97 -9.10 7.20
CA LYS A 107 5.11 -9.78 8.48
C LYS A 107 4.72 -11.26 8.37
N GLN A 108 3.56 -11.55 7.75
CA GLN A 108 3.12 -12.92 7.51
C GLN A 108 4.09 -13.69 6.58
N CYS A 109 4.71 -13.00 5.61
CA CYS A 109 5.75 -13.60 4.79
C CYS A 109 6.98 -13.98 5.62
N GLU A 110 7.41 -13.12 6.55
CA GLU A 110 8.57 -13.40 7.41
C GLU A 110 8.28 -14.56 8.39
N GLU A 111 7.07 -14.61 8.95
CA GLU A 111 6.63 -15.74 9.80
C GLU A 111 6.67 -17.09 9.07
N ASN A 112 6.44 -17.09 7.75
CA ASN A 112 6.42 -18.30 6.91
C ASN A 112 7.71 -18.52 6.11
N ARG A 113 8.80 -17.79 6.44
CA ARG A 113 10.05 -17.81 5.66
C ARG A 113 10.66 -19.21 5.51
N ALA A 114 10.47 -20.09 6.49
CA ALA A 114 10.95 -21.47 6.46
C ALA A 114 10.39 -22.27 5.26
N TYR A 115 9.19 -21.95 4.78
CA TYR A 115 8.56 -22.64 3.66
C TYR A 115 8.98 -22.10 2.29
N ALA A 116 9.93 -21.15 2.24
CA ALA A 116 10.45 -20.61 0.98
C ALA A 116 10.94 -21.68 0.00
N ASN A 117 11.40 -22.83 0.48
CA ASN A 117 11.89 -23.91 -0.38
C ASN A 117 10.75 -24.73 -1.03
N PHE A 118 9.49 -24.52 -0.62
CA PHE A 118 8.35 -25.27 -1.18
C PHE A 118 7.81 -24.67 -2.47
N ARG A 119 8.36 -23.53 -2.90
CA ARG A 119 8.10 -22.92 -4.22
C ARG A 119 8.43 -23.96 -5.29
N SER A 120 7.46 -24.31 -6.14
CA SER A 120 7.81 -24.94 -7.41
C SER A 120 8.36 -23.84 -8.32
N HIS A 121 9.48 -24.13 -8.98
CA HIS A 121 9.86 -23.41 -10.19
C HIS A 121 8.77 -23.59 -11.26
#